data_AF-A0A485KE92-F1
#
_entry.id   AF-A0A485KE92-F1
#
_cell.length_a   1.000
_cell.length_b   1.000
_cell.length_c   1.000
_cell.angle_alpha   90.00
_cell.angle_beta   90.00
_cell.angle_gamma   90.00
#
_symmetry.space_group_name_H-M   'P 1'
#
loop_
_entity.id
_entity.type
_entity.pdbx_description
1 polymer ?
#
loop_
_entity_poly.entity_id
_entity_poly.type
_entity_poly.pdbx_seq_one_letter_code
_entity_poly.pdbx_strand_id
1 'polypeptide(L)'
;MTPRATVSVHVLTSPSLLCAICAFQRSVPRDMLPLQRLPTIPAVARSAHEYFGQSERVVDVVVTPWLASHGFARLPRVVAYLPHVTSLLANFAADHGRVDLLTHLHDHIHVRLDGCSNILLELVARRGHVATLAYLGSVDYPLARLNEAVFFATSQCQQPVLVYVLATYGHTINMRGWVPTMVARTSTIDGDLSTMRWLVDVWFPAVESDEMYEALLTHCLAAAMDVAQVDVVHWVAAKIQARHGQLGALLEVFMLHSDNTDFLLDAMREDADVSLDELAHLAATNEFDEVNVILARLPRVFAKFTCLQVGGTKRRAALTACLRLATTCGRWRVMRWLVEDQEMATEDVRAVFDANVCGHDADTTALRQYDVDMVAFLQSHDIGLDRTYMLRVVSLFLLDTTADGTEWTTTTLRSTEPLSLWMAAVVRSFDALSKDDDGSDATVVGRCLQHLLLQERRPRTALLRGIYSTWQRMVHNAPVAQSKKREIEDEIVAQAITPKRQKIIHGLLAGQSSIESNA
;
A
#
# COMPACT_ATOMS: atom_id res chain seq x y z
N MET A 1 -24.80 -73.95 27.22
CA MET A 1 -24.80 -72.72 28.04
C MET A 1 -25.29 -73.10 29.44
N THR A 2 -24.56 -72.72 30.49
CA THR A 2 -25.01 -73.01 31.87
C THR A 2 -26.25 -72.17 32.19
N PRO A 3 -27.21 -72.69 32.98
CA PRO A 3 -28.46 -71.97 33.30
C PRO A 3 -28.23 -70.58 33.92
N ARG A 4 -27.07 -70.35 34.56
CA ARG A 4 -26.65 -69.02 35.03
C ARG A 4 -26.42 -68.02 33.89
N ALA A 5 -25.85 -68.44 32.77
CA ALA A 5 -25.64 -67.56 31.61
C ALA A 5 -26.98 -67.10 30.99
N THR A 6 -27.98 -67.99 30.98
CA THR A 6 -29.30 -67.68 30.42
C THR A 6 -30.05 -66.64 31.25
N VAL A 7 -29.98 -66.73 32.58
CA VAL A 7 -30.61 -65.76 33.50
C VAL A 7 -29.91 -64.40 33.43
N SER A 8 -28.57 -64.36 33.40
CA SER A 8 -27.82 -63.11 33.29
C SER A 8 -28.09 -62.39 31.96
N VAL A 9 -28.15 -63.12 30.84
CA VAL A 9 -28.51 -62.53 29.55
C VAL A 9 -29.93 -61.97 29.59
N HIS A 10 -30.91 -62.72 30.13
CA HIS A 10 -32.29 -62.27 30.19
C HIS A 10 -32.48 -61.01 31.05
N VAL A 11 -31.72 -60.87 32.15
CA VAL A 11 -31.73 -59.66 32.98
C VAL A 11 -31.07 -58.48 32.26
N LEU A 12 -29.89 -58.69 31.65
CA LEU A 12 -29.13 -57.66 30.94
C LEU A 12 -29.82 -57.17 29.65
N THR A 13 -30.62 -58.01 29.01
CA THR A 13 -31.44 -57.63 27.85
C THR A 13 -32.86 -57.20 28.22
N SER A 14 -33.20 -57.16 29.52
CA SER A 14 -34.55 -56.73 29.93
C SER A 14 -34.74 -55.24 29.58
N PRO A 15 -35.88 -54.86 28.97
CA PRO A 15 -36.14 -53.47 28.60
C PRO A 15 -36.04 -52.51 29.79
N SER A 16 -36.49 -52.94 30.97
CA SER A 16 -36.45 -52.13 32.19
C SER A 16 -35.01 -51.84 32.64
N LEU A 17 -34.13 -52.84 32.64
CA LEU A 17 -32.73 -52.63 33.02
C LEU A 17 -31.96 -51.85 31.95
N LEU A 18 -32.21 -52.11 30.66
CA LEU A 18 -31.62 -51.33 29.58
C LEU A 18 -32.05 -49.86 29.63
N CYS A 19 -33.33 -49.57 29.88
CA CYS A 19 -33.80 -48.20 30.08
C CYS A 19 -33.12 -47.53 31.30
N ALA A 20 -32.95 -48.26 32.41
CA ALA A 20 -32.23 -47.75 33.57
C ALA A 20 -30.75 -47.48 33.25
N ILE A 21 -30.05 -48.43 32.61
CA ILE A 21 -28.64 -48.27 32.19
C ILE A 21 -28.49 -47.08 31.24
N CYS A 22 -29.34 -46.99 30.21
CA CYS A 22 -29.33 -45.89 29.24
C CYS A 22 -29.66 -44.53 29.89
N ALA A 23 -30.51 -44.51 30.93
CA ALA A 23 -30.80 -43.28 31.67
C ALA A 23 -29.58 -42.76 32.46
N PHE A 24 -28.68 -43.66 32.90
CA PHE A 24 -27.44 -43.29 33.59
C PHE A 24 -26.23 -43.13 32.63
N GLN A 25 -26.29 -43.70 31.43
CA GLN A 25 -25.27 -43.54 30.41
C GLN A 25 -25.53 -42.27 29.60
N ARG A 26 -24.82 -41.19 29.93
CA ARG A 26 -24.73 -39.95 29.11
C ARG A 26 -23.93 -40.15 27.82
N SER A 27 -24.06 -41.32 27.18
CA SER A 27 -23.31 -41.66 25.98
C SER A 27 -23.99 -41.10 24.73
N VAL A 28 -23.16 -40.60 23.81
CA VAL A 28 -23.59 -40.15 22.49
C VAL A 28 -23.97 -41.37 21.64
N PRO A 29 -25.13 -41.39 20.95
CA PRO A 29 -25.49 -42.48 20.03
C PRO A 29 -24.39 -42.80 19.02
N ARG A 30 -24.23 -44.08 18.66
CA ARG A 30 -23.12 -44.54 17.80
C ARG A 30 -23.08 -43.81 16.45
N ASP A 31 -24.23 -43.53 15.88
CA ASP A 31 -24.37 -42.77 14.63
C ASP A 31 -23.92 -41.32 14.75
N MET A 32 -23.87 -40.75 15.96
CA MET A 32 -23.46 -39.37 16.22
C MET A 32 -21.99 -39.23 16.64
N LEU A 33 -21.27 -40.34 16.83
CA LEU A 33 -19.84 -40.32 17.16
C LEU A 33 -18.98 -39.59 16.12
N PRO A 34 -19.24 -39.65 14.81
CA PRO A 34 -18.51 -38.84 13.83
C PRO A 34 -18.68 -37.34 14.09
N LEU A 35 -19.91 -36.90 14.40
CA LEU A 35 -20.23 -35.49 14.68
C LEU A 35 -19.59 -34.99 15.98
N GLN A 36 -19.47 -35.86 16.99
CA GLN A 36 -18.82 -35.52 18.27
C GLN A 36 -17.35 -35.14 18.11
N ARG A 37 -16.68 -35.60 17.04
CA ARG A 37 -15.27 -35.31 16.78
C ARG A 37 -15.05 -33.98 16.07
N LEU A 38 -16.13 -33.29 15.68
CA LEU A 38 -16.02 -31.99 15.04
C LEU A 38 -15.51 -30.94 16.05
N PRO A 39 -14.73 -29.96 15.60
CA PRO A 39 -14.19 -28.94 16.47
C PRO A 39 -15.32 -28.09 17.08
N THR A 40 -15.19 -27.74 18.35
CA THR A 40 -16.07 -26.74 18.97
C THR A 40 -15.71 -25.36 18.43
N ILE A 41 -16.56 -24.80 17.59
CA ILE A 41 -16.43 -23.42 17.14
C ILE A 41 -17.16 -22.54 18.17
N PRO A 42 -16.51 -21.52 18.75
CA PRO A 42 -17.20 -20.56 19.61
C PRO A 42 -18.43 -19.99 18.90
N ALA A 43 -19.57 -19.89 19.59
CA ALA A 43 -20.79 -19.32 19.02
C ALA A 43 -20.59 -17.86 18.54
N VAL A 44 -19.59 -17.17 19.09
CA VAL A 44 -19.11 -15.87 18.64
C VAL A 44 -17.80 -16.07 17.89
N ALA A 45 -17.86 -16.66 16.70
CA ALA A 45 -16.74 -16.57 15.77
C ALA A 45 -16.51 -15.08 15.47
N ARG A 46 -15.25 -14.62 15.52
CA ARG A 46 -14.98 -13.20 15.26
C ARG A 46 -15.14 -12.92 13.76
N SER A 47 -14.88 -13.90 12.90
CA SER A 47 -15.02 -13.77 11.45
C SER A 47 -15.28 -15.12 10.76
N ALA A 48 -15.84 -15.10 9.55
CA ALA A 48 -15.90 -16.29 8.70
C ALA A 48 -14.50 -16.85 8.36
N HIS A 49 -13.46 -16.02 8.38
CA HIS A 49 -12.07 -16.47 8.16
C HIS A 49 -11.62 -17.51 9.20
N GLU A 50 -12.00 -17.34 10.47
CA GLU A 50 -11.73 -18.32 11.53
C GLU A 50 -12.44 -19.66 11.27
N TYR A 51 -13.64 -19.62 10.68
CA TYR A 51 -14.39 -20.83 10.28
C TYR A 51 -13.68 -21.56 9.14
N PHE A 52 -13.22 -20.84 8.11
CA PHE A 52 -12.60 -21.41 6.91
C PHE A 52 -11.24 -22.07 7.17
N GLY A 53 -10.41 -21.49 8.05
CA GLY A 53 -9.06 -21.98 8.29
C GLY A 53 -8.97 -23.36 8.95
N GLN A 54 -10.01 -23.78 9.68
CA GLN A 54 -9.93 -24.98 10.54
C GLN A 54 -11.03 -26.01 10.30
N SER A 55 -12.20 -25.60 9.79
CA SER A 55 -13.40 -26.42 9.94
C SER A 55 -14.09 -26.82 8.65
N GLU A 56 -13.99 -26.05 7.57
CA GLU A 56 -14.78 -26.27 6.34
C GLU A 56 -14.66 -27.71 5.80
N ARG A 57 -13.45 -28.14 5.42
CA ARG A 57 -13.22 -29.49 4.87
C ARG A 57 -13.57 -30.61 5.85
N VAL A 58 -13.32 -30.41 7.15
CA VAL A 58 -13.55 -31.44 8.17
C VAL A 58 -15.06 -31.61 8.41
N VAL A 59 -15.80 -30.50 8.46
CA VAL A 59 -17.25 -30.50 8.63
C VAL A 59 -17.91 -31.16 7.42
N ASP A 60 -17.52 -30.83 6.20
CA ASP A 60 -18.16 -31.37 4.99
C ASP A 60 -18.01 -32.89 4.87
N VAL A 61 -16.81 -33.40 5.16
CA VAL A 61 -16.49 -34.84 5.12
C VAL A 61 -17.30 -35.65 6.12
N VAL A 62 -17.72 -35.05 7.24
CA VAL A 62 -18.47 -35.73 8.29
C VAL A 62 -19.99 -35.50 8.14
N VAL A 63 -20.42 -34.26 7.94
CA VAL A 63 -21.83 -33.87 7.94
C VAL A 63 -22.54 -34.37 6.68
N THR A 64 -21.91 -34.29 5.51
CA THR A 64 -22.55 -34.70 4.25
C THR A 64 -22.92 -36.19 4.23
N PRO A 65 -22.00 -37.14 4.53
CA PRO A 65 -22.36 -38.56 4.55
C PRO A 65 -23.34 -38.92 5.68
N TRP A 66 -23.25 -38.21 6.81
CA TRP A 66 -24.14 -38.42 7.94
C TRP A 66 -25.58 -38.01 7.59
N LEU A 67 -25.78 -36.82 7.01
CA LEU A 67 -27.09 -36.36 6.55
C LEU A 67 -27.66 -37.26 5.46
N ALA A 68 -26.82 -37.76 4.54
CA ALA A 68 -27.26 -38.70 3.51
C ALA A 68 -27.75 -40.03 4.10
N SER A 69 -27.10 -40.53 5.15
CA SER A 69 -27.43 -41.82 5.79
C SER A 69 -28.64 -41.73 6.72
N HIS A 70 -28.84 -40.58 7.37
CA HIS A 70 -29.78 -40.45 8.49
C HIS A 70 -30.91 -39.44 8.26
N GLY A 71 -30.80 -38.57 7.25
CA GLY A 71 -31.76 -37.51 6.96
C GLY A 71 -31.96 -36.54 8.13
N PHE A 72 -33.11 -35.87 8.14
CA PHE A 72 -33.44 -34.87 9.18
C PHE A 72 -34.04 -35.47 10.46
N ALA A 73 -34.51 -36.72 10.40
CA ALA A 73 -35.18 -37.38 11.53
C ALA A 73 -34.29 -37.52 12.79
N ARG A 74 -32.96 -37.50 12.63
CA ARG A 74 -32.00 -37.60 13.74
C ARG A 74 -31.58 -36.24 14.30
N LEU A 75 -31.87 -35.13 13.62
CA LEU A 75 -31.41 -33.80 14.02
C LEU A 75 -31.90 -33.35 15.41
N PRO A 76 -33.16 -33.59 15.84
CA PRO A 76 -33.59 -33.22 17.19
C PRO A 76 -32.72 -33.89 18.28
N ARG A 77 -32.30 -35.13 18.03
CA ARG A 77 -31.40 -35.86 18.94
C ARG A 77 -29.98 -35.31 18.87
N VAL A 78 -29.47 -34.93 17.69
CA VAL A 78 -28.14 -34.30 17.58
C VAL A 78 -28.10 -33.01 18.40
N VAL A 79 -29.10 -32.15 18.28
CA VAL A 79 -29.18 -30.90 19.06
C VAL A 79 -29.25 -31.18 20.56
N ALA A 80 -30.01 -32.21 20.98
CA ALA A 80 -30.13 -32.58 22.39
C ALA A 80 -28.83 -33.17 22.99
N TYR A 81 -28.12 -34.03 22.25
CA TYR A 81 -26.92 -34.72 22.76
C TYR A 81 -25.61 -33.98 22.49
N LEU A 82 -25.55 -33.19 21.41
CA LEU A 82 -24.36 -32.51 20.92
C LEU A 82 -24.68 -31.03 20.60
N PRO A 83 -25.04 -30.20 21.60
CA PRO A 83 -25.50 -28.84 21.37
C PRO A 83 -24.48 -27.96 20.60
N HIS A 84 -23.17 -28.21 20.80
CA HIS A 84 -22.10 -27.52 20.08
C HIS A 84 -22.09 -27.80 18.56
N VAL A 85 -22.67 -28.91 18.12
CA VAL A 85 -22.79 -29.27 16.69
C VAL A 85 -23.92 -28.47 16.01
N THR A 86 -24.85 -27.90 16.76
CA THR A 86 -25.97 -27.11 16.20
C THR A 86 -25.46 -25.92 15.39
N SER A 87 -24.50 -25.16 15.92
CA SER A 87 -23.84 -24.06 15.23
C SER A 87 -23.11 -24.52 13.96
N LEU A 88 -22.46 -25.68 14.01
CA LEU A 88 -21.79 -26.27 12.85
C LEU A 88 -22.77 -26.65 11.75
N LEU A 89 -23.92 -27.22 12.11
CA LEU A 89 -24.96 -27.59 11.16
C LEU A 89 -25.58 -26.35 10.51
N ALA A 90 -25.82 -25.28 11.28
CA ALA A 90 -26.30 -24.01 10.73
C ALA A 90 -25.27 -23.39 9.77
N ASN A 91 -23.99 -23.35 10.16
CA ASN A 91 -22.91 -22.85 9.30
C ASN A 91 -22.76 -23.70 8.03
N PHE A 92 -22.75 -25.03 8.16
CA PHE A 92 -22.70 -25.96 7.03
C PHE A 92 -23.88 -25.71 6.07
N ALA A 93 -25.08 -25.56 6.62
CA ALA A 93 -26.28 -25.33 5.81
C ALA A 93 -26.21 -23.99 5.06
N ALA A 94 -25.76 -22.93 5.73
CA ALA A 94 -25.52 -21.62 5.14
C ALA A 94 -24.47 -21.67 4.01
N ASP A 95 -23.34 -22.33 4.25
CA ASP A 95 -22.24 -22.44 3.29
C ASP A 95 -22.56 -23.33 2.08
N HIS A 96 -23.51 -24.27 2.22
CA HIS A 96 -23.94 -25.16 1.13
C HIS A 96 -25.27 -24.77 0.49
N GLY A 97 -25.85 -23.65 0.91
CA GLY A 97 -27.12 -23.17 0.36
C GLY A 97 -28.32 -24.07 0.71
N ARG A 98 -28.23 -24.82 1.81
CA ARG A 98 -29.23 -25.81 2.27
C ARG A 98 -30.34 -25.13 3.06
N VAL A 99 -31.22 -24.43 2.34
CA VAL A 99 -32.42 -23.81 2.91
C VAL A 99 -33.26 -24.84 3.66
N ASP A 100 -33.43 -26.04 3.10
CA ASP A 100 -34.15 -27.17 3.70
C ASP A 100 -33.66 -27.52 5.12
N LEU A 101 -32.34 -27.55 5.32
CA LEU A 101 -31.73 -27.84 6.62
C LEU A 101 -31.92 -26.67 7.59
N LEU A 102 -31.72 -25.43 7.15
CA LEU A 102 -31.95 -24.25 8.00
C LEU A 102 -33.42 -24.14 8.43
N THR A 103 -34.36 -24.34 7.50
CA THR A 103 -35.80 -24.39 7.78
C THR A 103 -36.15 -25.51 8.75
N HIS A 104 -35.54 -26.69 8.61
CA HIS A 104 -35.79 -27.77 9.57
C HIS A 104 -35.26 -27.43 10.97
N LEU A 105 -34.04 -26.88 11.08
CA LEU A 105 -33.47 -26.45 12.36
C LEU A 105 -34.34 -25.36 13.01
N HIS A 106 -34.78 -24.37 12.25
CA HIS A 106 -35.56 -23.24 12.76
C HIS A 106 -37.01 -23.64 13.10
N ASP A 107 -37.75 -24.18 12.14
CA ASP A 107 -39.20 -24.36 12.25
C ASP A 107 -39.58 -25.60 13.06
N HIS A 108 -38.80 -26.68 12.94
CA HIS A 108 -39.15 -27.99 13.51
C HIS A 108 -38.40 -28.31 14.81
N ILE A 109 -37.18 -27.77 14.97
CA ILE A 109 -36.35 -28.00 16.17
C ILE A 109 -36.33 -26.74 17.06
N HIS A 110 -36.87 -25.62 16.58
CA HIS A 110 -36.92 -24.35 17.31
C HIS A 110 -35.53 -23.82 17.67
N VAL A 111 -34.55 -24.09 16.81
CA VAL A 111 -33.21 -23.54 16.93
C VAL A 111 -33.23 -22.06 16.56
N ARG A 112 -32.75 -21.23 17.49
CA ARG A 112 -32.49 -19.81 17.28
C ARG A 112 -31.22 -19.63 16.46
N LEU A 113 -31.36 -19.33 15.17
CA LEU A 113 -30.22 -19.18 14.24
C LEU A 113 -29.29 -18.05 14.67
N ASP A 114 -29.83 -16.96 15.21
CA ASP A 114 -29.08 -15.82 15.77
C ASP A 114 -28.20 -16.20 16.97
N GLY A 115 -28.61 -17.21 17.74
CA GLY A 115 -27.82 -17.78 18.84
C GLY A 115 -26.81 -18.85 18.41
N CYS A 116 -26.91 -19.36 17.18
CA CYS A 116 -26.02 -20.41 16.68
C CYS A 116 -24.72 -19.85 16.12
N SER A 117 -24.83 -18.78 15.33
CA SER A 117 -23.71 -18.20 14.62
C SER A 117 -24.09 -16.79 14.18
N ASN A 118 -23.13 -15.87 14.19
CA ASN A 118 -23.27 -14.51 13.65
C ASN A 118 -22.70 -14.37 12.23
N ILE A 119 -22.10 -15.42 11.64
CA ILE A 119 -21.43 -15.36 10.33
C ILE A 119 -22.26 -16.01 9.20
N LEU A 120 -23.53 -16.35 9.42
CA LEU A 120 -24.32 -17.07 8.41
C LEU A 120 -24.46 -16.26 7.10
N LEU A 121 -24.62 -14.94 7.19
CA LEU A 121 -24.69 -14.06 6.01
C LEU A 121 -23.39 -14.09 5.20
N GLU A 122 -22.22 -14.12 5.86
CA GLU A 122 -20.91 -14.18 5.20
C GLU A 122 -20.71 -15.49 4.44
N LEU A 123 -21.06 -16.62 5.06
CA LEU A 123 -20.96 -17.96 4.45
C LEU A 123 -21.82 -18.06 3.19
N VAL A 124 -23.08 -17.61 3.30
CA VAL A 124 -24.04 -17.58 2.20
C VAL A 124 -23.54 -16.68 1.06
N ALA A 125 -23.06 -15.48 1.40
CA ALA A 125 -22.64 -14.48 0.43
C ALA A 125 -21.39 -14.90 -0.33
N ARG A 126 -20.41 -15.51 0.36
CA ARG A 126 -19.19 -16.07 -0.23
C ARG A 126 -19.49 -17.08 -1.35
N ARG A 127 -20.55 -17.88 -1.17
CA ARG A 127 -20.92 -18.99 -2.06
C ARG A 127 -22.04 -18.65 -3.05
N GLY A 128 -22.55 -17.42 -3.02
CA GLY A 128 -23.59 -16.98 -3.95
C GLY A 128 -24.99 -17.53 -3.66
N HIS A 129 -25.27 -17.98 -2.44
CA HIS A 129 -26.51 -18.68 -2.10
C HIS A 129 -27.71 -17.75 -1.84
N VAL A 130 -28.18 -17.05 -2.86
CA VAL A 130 -29.25 -16.02 -2.76
C VAL A 130 -30.52 -16.54 -2.07
N ALA A 131 -30.95 -17.78 -2.36
CA ALA A 131 -32.14 -18.36 -1.73
C ALA A 131 -31.99 -18.51 -0.20
N THR A 132 -30.79 -18.85 0.25
CA THR A 132 -30.48 -18.96 1.69
C THR A 132 -30.39 -17.58 2.33
N LEU A 133 -29.85 -16.59 1.64
CA LEU A 133 -29.83 -15.20 2.11
C LEU A 133 -31.25 -14.67 2.31
N ALA A 134 -32.13 -14.93 1.33
CA ALA A 134 -33.54 -14.55 1.40
C ALA A 134 -34.27 -15.26 2.54
N TYR A 135 -34.01 -16.55 2.75
CA TYR A 135 -34.56 -17.30 3.88
C TYR A 135 -34.12 -16.69 5.22
N LEU A 136 -32.82 -16.40 5.41
CA LEU A 136 -32.32 -15.77 6.64
C LEU A 136 -32.99 -14.42 6.90
N GLY A 137 -33.21 -13.61 5.86
CA GLY A 137 -33.97 -12.37 5.96
C GLY A 137 -35.44 -12.58 6.36
N SER A 138 -36.08 -13.66 5.88
CA SER A 138 -37.49 -13.96 6.18
C SER A 138 -37.76 -14.43 7.61
N VAL A 139 -36.72 -14.90 8.31
CA VAL A 139 -36.79 -15.36 9.72
C VAL A 139 -36.18 -14.36 10.70
N ASP A 140 -36.09 -13.08 10.29
CA ASP A 140 -35.56 -11.97 11.07
C ASP A 140 -34.14 -12.22 11.62
N TYR A 141 -33.29 -12.93 10.86
CA TYR A 141 -31.89 -13.11 11.25
C TYR A 141 -31.16 -11.75 11.29
N PRO A 142 -30.34 -11.47 12.32
CA PRO A 142 -29.70 -10.16 12.49
C PRO A 142 -28.87 -9.72 11.29
N LEU A 143 -29.18 -8.53 10.76
CA LEU A 143 -28.47 -7.91 9.61
C LEU A 143 -27.22 -7.12 10.02
N ALA A 144 -26.78 -7.22 11.28
CA ALA A 144 -25.65 -6.46 11.82
C ALA A 144 -24.32 -6.75 11.10
N ARG A 145 -24.24 -7.85 10.32
CA ARG A 145 -23.05 -8.25 9.55
C ARG A 145 -23.31 -8.32 8.03
N LEU A 146 -24.31 -7.57 7.55
CA LEU A 146 -24.66 -7.56 6.13
C LEU A 146 -23.56 -6.87 5.29
N ASN A 147 -22.83 -5.91 5.85
CA ASN A 147 -21.68 -5.27 5.19
C ASN A 147 -20.53 -6.27 4.98
N GLU A 148 -20.22 -7.15 5.94
CA GLU A 148 -19.23 -8.22 5.76
C GLU A 148 -19.71 -9.22 4.71
N ALA A 149 -21.00 -9.54 4.67
CA ALA A 149 -21.56 -10.38 3.61
C ALA A 149 -21.35 -9.77 2.21
N VAL A 150 -21.59 -8.46 2.05
CA VAL A 150 -21.32 -7.72 0.81
C VAL A 150 -19.83 -7.73 0.47
N PHE A 151 -18.95 -7.55 1.45
CA PHE A 151 -17.50 -7.68 1.28
C PHE A 151 -17.12 -9.06 0.71
N PHE A 152 -17.64 -10.15 1.29
CA PHE A 152 -17.34 -11.51 0.82
C PHE A 152 -17.95 -11.80 -0.55
N ALA A 153 -19.17 -11.35 -0.81
CA ALA A 153 -19.78 -11.49 -2.14
C ALA A 153 -18.97 -10.75 -3.21
N THR A 154 -18.46 -9.55 -2.89
CA THR A 154 -17.62 -8.78 -3.82
C THR A 154 -16.28 -9.47 -4.07
N SER A 155 -15.60 -9.91 -3.01
CA SER A 155 -14.29 -10.58 -3.14
C SER A 155 -14.36 -11.96 -3.79
N GLN A 156 -15.53 -12.59 -3.83
CA GLN A 156 -15.76 -13.88 -4.50
C GLN A 156 -16.56 -13.74 -5.80
N CYS A 157 -16.71 -12.51 -6.30
CA CYS A 157 -17.40 -12.24 -7.57
C CYS A 157 -18.84 -12.81 -7.63
N GLN A 158 -19.56 -12.77 -6.51
CA GLN A 158 -20.92 -13.29 -6.36
C GLN A 158 -21.97 -12.21 -6.68
N GLN A 159 -21.98 -11.74 -7.93
CA GLN A 159 -22.92 -10.72 -8.43
C GLN A 159 -24.38 -10.95 -8.02
N PRO A 160 -24.97 -12.18 -8.07
CA PRO A 160 -26.36 -12.39 -7.69
C PRO A 160 -26.69 -12.00 -6.24
N VAL A 161 -25.74 -12.19 -5.31
CA VAL A 161 -25.92 -11.80 -3.91
C VAL A 161 -25.91 -10.28 -3.79
N LEU A 162 -25.00 -9.60 -4.46
CA LEU A 162 -24.94 -8.14 -4.44
C LEU A 162 -26.21 -7.51 -5.03
N VAL A 163 -26.71 -8.05 -6.13
CA VAL A 163 -27.99 -7.64 -6.75
C VAL A 163 -29.14 -7.79 -5.76
N TYR A 164 -29.23 -8.94 -5.09
CA TYR A 164 -30.27 -9.19 -4.09
C TYR A 164 -30.16 -8.20 -2.93
N VAL A 165 -28.97 -8.01 -2.36
CA VAL A 165 -28.77 -7.11 -1.21
C VAL A 165 -29.16 -5.68 -1.57
N LEU A 166 -28.70 -5.16 -2.70
CA LEU A 166 -29.01 -3.80 -3.14
C LEU A 166 -30.52 -3.63 -3.38
N ALA A 167 -31.17 -4.58 -4.06
CA ALA A 167 -32.59 -4.52 -4.36
C ALA A 167 -33.48 -4.62 -3.11
N THR A 168 -33.10 -5.45 -2.15
CA THR A 168 -33.90 -5.70 -0.93
C THR A 168 -33.66 -4.65 0.15
N TYR A 169 -32.41 -4.20 0.32
CA TYR A 169 -32.03 -3.38 1.47
C TYR A 169 -31.49 -1.99 1.11
N GLY A 170 -31.25 -1.69 -0.18
CA GLY A 170 -30.63 -0.42 -0.60
C GLY A 170 -31.44 0.83 -0.25
N HIS A 171 -32.76 0.68 -0.07
CA HIS A 171 -33.65 1.78 0.35
C HIS A 171 -33.79 1.90 1.87
N THR A 172 -33.40 0.87 2.64
CA THR A 172 -33.62 0.81 4.09
C THR A 172 -32.35 0.95 4.90
N ILE A 173 -31.20 0.57 4.32
CA ILE A 173 -29.90 0.60 4.98
C ILE A 173 -28.94 1.45 4.15
N ASN A 174 -28.22 2.36 4.80
CA ASN A 174 -27.14 3.11 4.16
C ASN A 174 -25.94 2.17 3.92
N MET A 175 -25.66 1.89 2.65
CA MET A 175 -24.59 0.98 2.22
C MET A 175 -23.27 1.69 1.89
N ARG A 176 -23.18 3.02 2.12
CA ARG A 176 -21.98 3.80 1.78
C ARG A 176 -20.74 3.26 2.50
N GLY A 177 -19.67 3.05 1.75
CA GLY A 177 -18.39 2.50 2.21
C GLY A 177 -18.39 0.99 2.45
N TRP A 178 -19.46 0.26 2.13
CA TRP A 178 -19.52 -1.20 2.36
C TRP A 178 -18.64 -2.00 1.39
N VAL A 179 -18.35 -1.44 0.22
CA VAL A 179 -17.42 -2.02 -0.76
C VAL A 179 -16.19 -1.11 -0.83
N PRO A 180 -15.14 -1.37 -0.01
CA PRO A 180 -13.90 -0.63 -0.12
C PRO A 180 -13.30 -0.78 -1.52
N THR A 181 -12.66 0.28 -2.03
CA THR A 181 -11.95 0.27 -3.33
C THR A 181 -11.00 -0.92 -3.48
N MET A 182 -10.33 -1.32 -2.40
CA MET A 182 -9.43 -2.48 -2.38
C MET A 182 -10.13 -3.81 -2.69
N VAL A 183 -11.42 -3.95 -2.35
CA VAL A 183 -12.18 -5.18 -2.60
C VAL A 183 -12.72 -5.21 -4.03
N ALA A 184 -13.15 -4.07 -4.55
CA ALA A 184 -13.45 -3.98 -5.98
C ALA A 184 -12.20 -4.27 -6.83
N ARG A 185 -11.01 -3.87 -6.36
CA ARG A 185 -9.72 -4.23 -6.97
C ARG A 185 -9.52 -5.75 -7.06
N THR A 186 -9.96 -6.56 -6.09
CA THR A 186 -9.79 -8.02 -6.17
C THR A 186 -10.62 -8.62 -7.31
N SER A 187 -11.83 -8.12 -7.56
CA SER A 187 -12.63 -8.57 -8.72
C SER A 187 -11.96 -8.26 -10.06
N THR A 188 -11.15 -7.20 -10.10
CA THR A 188 -10.33 -6.84 -11.26
C THR A 188 -9.17 -7.82 -11.45
N ILE A 189 -8.50 -8.20 -10.35
CA ILE A 189 -7.41 -9.18 -10.36
C ILE A 189 -7.91 -10.55 -10.84
N ASP A 190 -9.09 -10.96 -10.38
CA ASP A 190 -9.73 -12.23 -10.76
C ASP A 190 -10.23 -12.22 -12.22
N GLY A 191 -10.28 -11.06 -12.87
CA GLY A 191 -10.71 -10.89 -14.25
C GLY A 191 -12.22 -11.05 -14.47
N ASP A 192 -13.05 -11.01 -13.40
CA ASP A 192 -14.50 -11.08 -13.56
C ASP A 192 -15.08 -9.73 -14.01
N LEU A 193 -15.06 -9.51 -15.31
CA LEU A 193 -15.61 -8.33 -15.95
C LEU A 193 -17.13 -8.18 -15.71
N SER A 194 -17.88 -9.25 -15.42
CA SER A 194 -19.32 -9.17 -15.16
C SER A 194 -19.58 -8.52 -13.81
N THR A 195 -18.96 -9.03 -12.74
CA THR A 195 -19.07 -8.42 -11.41
C THR A 195 -18.54 -7.00 -11.42
N MET A 196 -17.41 -6.76 -12.07
CA MET A 196 -16.81 -5.43 -12.15
C MET A 196 -17.73 -4.42 -12.88
N ARG A 197 -18.33 -4.83 -14.01
CA ARG A 197 -19.33 -4.01 -14.72
C ARG A 197 -20.50 -3.66 -13.82
N TRP A 198 -21.02 -4.62 -13.09
CA TRP A 198 -22.16 -4.39 -12.22
C TRP A 198 -21.82 -3.48 -11.05
N LEU A 199 -20.64 -3.65 -10.44
CA LEU A 199 -20.17 -2.76 -9.36
C LEU A 199 -20.08 -1.31 -9.84
N VAL A 200 -19.43 -1.08 -10.98
CA VAL A 200 -19.24 0.25 -11.54
C VAL A 200 -20.56 0.83 -12.05
N ASP A 201 -21.35 0.08 -12.81
CA ASP A 201 -22.52 0.65 -13.49
C ASP A 201 -23.78 0.71 -12.62
N VAL A 202 -23.82 -0.05 -11.52
CA VAL A 202 -25.01 -0.17 -10.67
C VAL A 202 -24.70 0.15 -9.21
N TRP A 203 -23.73 -0.51 -8.57
CA TRP A 203 -23.51 -0.37 -7.13
C TRP A 203 -22.99 1.02 -6.74
N PHE A 204 -21.85 1.43 -7.29
CA PHE A 204 -21.20 2.69 -6.89
C PHE A 204 -22.08 3.91 -7.20
N PRO A 205 -22.73 4.04 -8.37
CA PRO A 205 -23.66 5.15 -8.62
C PRO A 205 -24.87 5.17 -7.68
N ALA A 206 -25.31 4.02 -7.18
CA ALA A 206 -26.46 3.93 -6.26
C ALA A 206 -26.09 4.25 -4.80
N VAL A 207 -24.84 4.01 -4.40
CA VAL A 207 -24.44 3.93 -2.98
C VAL A 207 -23.31 4.90 -2.60
N GLU A 208 -22.41 5.22 -3.53
CA GLU A 208 -21.18 5.97 -3.27
C GLU A 208 -21.22 7.39 -3.86
N SER A 209 -20.28 8.24 -3.41
CA SER A 209 -20.07 9.56 -4.01
C SER A 209 -19.28 9.46 -5.33
N ASP A 210 -19.46 10.45 -6.21
CA ASP A 210 -18.71 10.53 -7.46
C ASP A 210 -17.20 10.44 -7.24
N GLU A 211 -16.63 11.14 -6.26
CA GLU A 211 -15.20 11.09 -5.91
C GLU A 211 -14.70 9.67 -5.65
N MET A 212 -15.49 8.84 -4.95
CA MET A 212 -15.12 7.44 -4.66
C MET A 212 -15.16 6.58 -5.90
N TYR A 213 -16.11 6.86 -6.80
CA TYR A 213 -16.20 6.21 -8.10
C TYR A 213 -14.99 6.54 -8.99
N GLU A 214 -14.51 7.79 -8.98
CA GLU A 214 -13.33 8.15 -9.77
C GLU A 214 -12.08 7.43 -9.25
N ALA A 215 -11.88 7.45 -7.93
CA ALA A 215 -10.81 6.71 -7.29
C ALA A 215 -10.90 5.22 -7.63
N LEU A 216 -12.10 4.62 -7.61
CA LEU A 216 -12.30 3.22 -7.99
C LEU A 216 -11.77 2.92 -9.40
N LEU A 217 -12.18 3.70 -10.41
CA LEU A 217 -11.78 3.45 -11.79
C LEU A 217 -10.25 3.50 -11.95
N THR A 218 -9.58 4.47 -11.34
CA THR A 218 -8.11 4.57 -11.37
C THR A 218 -7.45 3.35 -10.75
N HIS A 219 -7.91 2.92 -9.57
CA HIS A 219 -7.35 1.74 -8.89
C HIS A 219 -7.60 0.44 -9.67
N CYS A 220 -8.76 0.30 -10.29
CA CYS A 220 -9.08 -0.85 -11.13
C CYS A 220 -8.27 -0.84 -12.44
N LEU A 221 -8.05 0.33 -13.05
CA LEU A 221 -7.19 0.43 -14.24
C LEU A 221 -5.77 -0.01 -13.92
N ALA A 222 -5.17 0.51 -12.85
CA ALA A 222 -3.85 0.14 -12.37
C ALA A 222 -3.75 -1.36 -12.07
N ALA A 223 -4.71 -1.90 -11.32
CA ALA A 223 -4.72 -3.33 -10.98
C ALA A 223 -4.90 -4.23 -12.19
N ALA A 224 -5.75 -3.86 -13.16
CA ALA A 224 -5.93 -4.62 -14.38
C ALA A 224 -4.65 -4.65 -15.23
N MET A 225 -3.87 -3.55 -15.22
CA MET A 225 -2.56 -3.48 -15.85
C MET A 225 -1.55 -4.40 -15.15
N ASP A 226 -1.48 -4.37 -13.82
CA ASP A 226 -0.57 -5.22 -13.04
C ASP A 226 -0.73 -6.72 -13.35
N VAL A 227 -1.97 -7.16 -13.61
CA VAL A 227 -2.30 -8.56 -13.93
C VAL A 227 -2.54 -8.82 -15.43
N ALA A 228 -2.23 -7.85 -16.29
CA ALA A 228 -2.39 -7.93 -17.75
C ALA A 228 -3.80 -8.34 -18.24
N GLN A 229 -4.86 -7.89 -17.55
CA GLN A 229 -6.26 -8.16 -17.91
C GLN A 229 -6.78 -7.20 -18.98
N VAL A 230 -6.31 -7.37 -20.22
CA VAL A 230 -6.53 -6.45 -21.36
C VAL A 230 -8.00 -6.05 -21.56
N ASP A 231 -8.94 -6.99 -21.45
CA ASP A 231 -10.38 -6.71 -21.59
C ASP A 231 -10.92 -5.77 -20.51
N VAL A 232 -10.46 -5.95 -19.27
CA VAL A 232 -10.82 -5.08 -18.14
C VAL A 232 -10.18 -3.70 -18.33
N VAL A 233 -8.92 -3.63 -18.76
CA VAL A 233 -8.25 -2.36 -19.02
C VAL A 233 -8.99 -1.56 -20.08
N HIS A 234 -9.31 -2.16 -21.24
CA HIS A 234 -10.05 -1.46 -22.30
C HIS A 234 -11.41 -0.96 -21.83
N TRP A 235 -12.14 -1.78 -21.07
CA TRP A 235 -13.45 -1.40 -20.56
C TRP A 235 -13.35 -0.28 -19.51
N VAL A 236 -12.43 -0.36 -18.54
CA VAL A 236 -12.22 0.69 -17.53
C VAL A 236 -11.74 1.98 -18.20
N ALA A 237 -10.81 1.89 -19.16
CA ALA A 237 -10.30 3.05 -19.88
C ALA A 237 -11.40 3.79 -20.65
N ALA A 238 -12.30 3.04 -21.31
CA ALA A 238 -13.48 3.62 -21.97
C ALA A 238 -14.43 4.31 -20.98
N LYS A 239 -14.59 3.76 -19.76
CA LYS A 239 -15.39 4.38 -18.69
C LYS A 239 -14.78 5.68 -18.18
N ILE A 240 -13.46 5.70 -17.96
CA ILE A 240 -12.73 6.91 -17.57
C ILE A 240 -12.85 7.97 -18.66
N GLN A 241 -12.65 7.60 -19.93
CA GLN A 241 -12.75 8.51 -21.07
C GLN A 241 -14.15 9.12 -21.23
N ALA A 242 -15.21 8.34 -20.94
CA ALA A 242 -16.58 8.81 -21.00
C ALA A 242 -16.92 9.87 -19.93
N ARG A 243 -16.17 9.93 -18.82
CA ARG A 243 -16.31 10.97 -17.80
C ARG A 243 -15.35 12.10 -18.12
N HIS A 244 -15.90 13.22 -18.58
CA HIS A 244 -15.13 14.43 -18.89
C HIS A 244 -14.22 14.82 -17.71
N GLY A 245 -12.91 14.96 -17.96
CA GLY A 245 -11.95 15.49 -16.99
C GLY A 245 -10.99 14.46 -16.36
N GLN A 246 -11.18 13.16 -16.57
CA GLN A 246 -10.35 12.14 -15.91
C GLN A 246 -9.14 11.67 -16.74
N LEU A 247 -8.60 12.56 -17.59
CA LEU A 247 -7.42 12.23 -18.39
C LEU A 247 -6.20 11.90 -17.51
N GLY A 248 -6.10 12.52 -16.33
CA GLY A 248 -5.02 12.29 -15.37
C GLY A 248 -4.85 10.83 -14.98
N ALA A 249 -5.93 10.09 -14.73
CA ALA A 249 -5.87 8.67 -14.37
C ALA A 249 -5.33 7.78 -15.50
N LEU A 250 -5.76 8.03 -16.73
CA LEU A 250 -5.23 7.32 -17.91
C LEU A 250 -3.75 7.65 -18.13
N LEU A 251 -3.39 8.93 -17.99
CA LEU A 251 -2.01 9.39 -18.13
C LEU A 251 -1.11 8.80 -17.05
N GLU A 252 -1.56 8.76 -15.80
CA GLU A 252 -0.83 8.17 -14.68
C GLU A 252 -0.52 6.70 -14.94
N VAL A 253 -1.54 5.91 -15.30
CA VAL A 253 -1.33 4.50 -15.62
C VAL A 253 -0.44 4.33 -16.85
N PHE A 254 -0.68 5.13 -17.90
CA PHE A 254 0.15 5.10 -19.10
C PHE A 254 1.61 5.44 -18.80
N MET A 255 1.89 6.41 -17.92
CA MET A 255 3.24 6.90 -17.64
C MET A 255 4.02 6.02 -16.67
N LEU A 256 3.37 5.47 -15.64
CA LEU A 256 4.04 4.81 -14.52
C LEU A 256 4.07 3.27 -14.63
N HIS A 257 3.08 2.63 -15.27
CA HIS A 257 3.02 1.15 -15.25
C HIS A 257 3.99 0.49 -16.23
N SER A 258 4.23 -0.82 -16.11
CA SER A 258 5.21 -1.57 -16.92
C SER A 258 4.87 -1.62 -18.42
N ASP A 259 5.66 -2.38 -19.19
CA ASP A 259 5.56 -2.50 -20.64
C ASP A 259 4.13 -2.84 -21.13
N ASN A 260 3.81 -2.43 -22.36
CA ASN A 260 2.53 -2.65 -23.05
C ASN A 260 1.35 -1.74 -22.63
N THR A 261 1.59 -0.46 -22.32
CA THR A 261 0.52 0.54 -22.08
C THR A 261 0.08 1.30 -23.34
N ASP A 262 0.69 1.04 -24.50
CA ASP A 262 0.51 1.89 -25.70
C ASP A 262 -0.93 1.96 -26.19
N PHE A 263 -1.71 0.89 -26.00
CA PHE A 263 -3.12 0.87 -26.36
C PHE A 263 -3.97 1.87 -25.53
N LEU A 264 -3.48 2.34 -24.38
CA LEU A 264 -4.16 3.39 -23.60
C LEU A 264 -4.11 4.73 -24.32
N LEU A 265 -3.10 4.99 -25.16
CA LEU A 265 -3.06 6.21 -25.98
C LEU A 265 -4.23 6.26 -26.96
N ASP A 266 -4.71 5.11 -27.45
CA ASP A 266 -5.88 5.06 -28.33
C ASP A 266 -7.18 5.39 -27.58
N ALA A 267 -7.24 5.09 -26.28
CA ALA A 267 -8.33 5.47 -25.41
C ALA A 267 -8.29 6.96 -25.00
N MET A 268 -7.18 7.67 -25.25
CA MET A 268 -7.05 9.10 -24.98
C MET A 268 -7.44 9.91 -26.22
N ARG A 269 -8.32 10.91 -26.05
CA ARG A 269 -8.68 11.81 -27.16
C ARG A 269 -7.56 12.81 -27.41
N GLU A 270 -7.24 13.06 -28.68
CA GLU A 270 -6.17 14.00 -29.08
C GLU A 270 -6.51 15.46 -28.75
N ASP A 271 -7.80 15.79 -28.65
CA ASP A 271 -8.32 17.10 -28.28
C ASP A 271 -8.57 17.25 -26.77
N ALA A 272 -8.22 16.23 -25.97
CA ALA A 272 -8.39 16.31 -24.53
C ALA A 272 -7.48 17.38 -23.93
N ASP A 273 -8.03 18.11 -22.96
CA ASP A 273 -7.29 19.14 -22.27
C ASP A 273 -6.38 18.52 -21.20
N VAL A 274 -5.06 18.70 -21.34
CA VAL A 274 -4.08 18.14 -20.40
C VAL A 274 -3.85 19.11 -19.25
N SER A 275 -3.98 18.60 -18.02
CA SER A 275 -3.60 19.33 -16.81
C SER A 275 -2.07 19.45 -16.74
N LEU A 276 -1.58 20.70 -16.69
CA LEU A 276 -0.14 20.99 -16.68
C LEU A 276 0.50 20.50 -15.38
N ASP A 277 -0.22 20.66 -14.27
CA ASP A 277 0.27 20.27 -12.94
C ASP A 277 0.36 18.75 -12.86
N GLU A 278 -0.65 18.01 -13.30
CA GLU A 278 -0.62 16.54 -13.32
C GLU A 278 0.51 16.01 -14.21
N LEU A 279 0.65 16.53 -15.44
CA LEU A 279 1.72 16.11 -16.34
C LEU A 279 3.10 16.39 -15.76
N ALA A 280 3.29 17.54 -15.10
CA ALA A 280 4.54 17.86 -14.43
C ALA A 280 4.84 16.87 -13.29
N HIS A 281 3.86 16.55 -12.45
CA HIS A 281 4.01 15.57 -11.36
C HIS A 281 4.36 14.18 -11.88
N LEU A 282 3.72 13.74 -12.96
CA LEU A 282 4.04 12.46 -13.60
C LEU A 282 5.46 12.45 -14.19
N ALA A 283 5.90 13.55 -14.81
CA ALA A 283 7.26 13.68 -15.34
C ALA A 283 8.33 13.71 -14.22
N ALA A 284 7.94 14.10 -13.01
CA ALA A 284 8.84 14.26 -11.87
C ALA A 284 8.73 13.17 -10.79
N THR A 285 7.96 12.10 -11.05
CA THR A 285 7.72 11.03 -10.07
C THR A 285 9.00 10.43 -9.51
N ASN A 286 8.92 9.98 -8.25
CA ASN A 286 10.11 9.67 -7.49
C ASN A 286 10.74 8.31 -7.76
N GLU A 287 9.97 7.38 -8.33
CA GLU A 287 10.40 6.00 -8.53
C GLU A 287 11.53 5.92 -9.56
N PHE A 288 12.71 5.54 -9.08
CA PHE A 288 13.94 5.61 -9.87
C PHE A 288 13.90 4.66 -11.08
N ASP A 289 13.30 3.47 -10.91
CA ASP A 289 13.18 2.46 -11.96
C ASP A 289 12.26 2.93 -13.11
N GLU A 290 11.40 3.92 -12.86
CA GLU A 290 10.43 4.43 -13.83
C GLU A 290 10.99 5.55 -14.73
N VAL A 291 12.14 6.15 -14.41
CA VAL A 291 12.64 7.33 -15.16
C VAL A 291 12.84 7.01 -16.66
N ASN A 292 13.36 5.81 -16.98
CA ASN A 292 13.52 5.41 -18.37
C ASN A 292 12.17 5.16 -19.06
N VAL A 293 11.20 4.64 -18.33
CA VAL A 293 9.83 4.40 -18.81
C VAL A 293 9.16 5.73 -19.13
N ILE A 294 9.27 6.70 -18.22
CA ILE A 294 8.74 8.07 -18.38
C ILE A 294 9.38 8.76 -19.58
N LEU A 295 10.71 8.71 -19.73
CA LEU A 295 11.41 9.32 -20.86
C LEU A 295 11.02 8.72 -22.20
N ALA A 296 10.75 7.41 -22.26
CA ALA A 296 10.27 6.77 -23.48
C ALA A 296 8.82 7.19 -23.83
N ARG A 297 8.03 7.60 -22.84
CA ARG A 297 6.60 7.89 -22.97
C ARG A 297 6.26 9.37 -23.09
N LEU A 298 7.04 10.27 -22.50
CA LEU A 298 6.85 11.72 -22.62
C LEU A 298 6.76 12.18 -24.09
N PRO A 299 7.66 11.78 -25.01
CA PRO A 299 7.53 12.14 -26.42
C PRO A 299 6.19 11.71 -27.03
N ARG A 300 5.66 10.55 -26.62
CA ARG A 300 4.39 10.00 -27.11
C ARG A 300 3.21 10.83 -26.60
N VAL A 301 3.24 11.26 -25.34
CA VAL A 301 2.24 12.18 -24.76
C VAL A 301 2.26 13.51 -25.53
N PHE A 302 3.42 14.13 -25.70
CA PHE A 302 3.53 15.40 -26.43
C PHE A 302 3.14 15.29 -27.91
N ALA A 303 3.32 14.12 -28.53
CA ALA A 303 2.87 13.85 -29.88
C ALA A 303 1.35 13.57 -29.96
N LYS A 304 0.75 12.97 -28.92
CA LYS A 304 -0.66 12.56 -28.93
C LYS A 304 -1.62 13.73 -28.75
N PHE A 305 -1.34 14.67 -27.85
CA PHE A 305 -2.28 15.74 -27.53
C PHE A 305 -2.01 16.99 -28.36
N THR A 306 -3.02 17.44 -29.10
CA THR A 306 -2.96 18.62 -29.98
C THR A 306 -2.54 19.88 -29.23
N CYS A 307 -2.93 20.03 -27.96
CA CYS A 307 -2.53 21.16 -27.12
C CYS A 307 -1.04 21.15 -26.72
N LEU A 308 -0.37 20.00 -26.81
CA LEU A 308 1.04 19.78 -26.46
C LEU A 308 1.97 19.63 -27.67
N GLN A 309 1.42 19.38 -28.86
CA GLN A 309 2.17 19.34 -30.12
C GLN A 309 2.86 20.68 -30.43
N VAL A 310 3.81 20.68 -31.36
CA VAL A 310 4.51 21.92 -31.80
C VAL A 310 3.48 22.91 -32.35
N GLY A 311 3.46 24.13 -31.80
CA GLY A 311 2.44 25.14 -32.09
C GLY A 311 1.15 25.02 -31.27
N GLY A 312 1.01 23.96 -30.46
CA GLY A 312 -0.09 23.76 -29.53
C GLY A 312 -0.12 24.82 -28.43
N THR A 313 -1.34 25.15 -27.97
CA THR A 313 -1.59 26.27 -27.05
C THR A 313 -0.98 26.10 -25.65
N LYS A 314 -0.78 24.86 -25.21
CA LYS A 314 -0.27 24.53 -23.87
C LYS A 314 1.18 24.03 -23.86
N ARG A 315 1.76 23.70 -25.01
CA ARG A 315 3.10 23.08 -25.10
C ARG A 315 4.17 23.81 -24.29
N ARG A 316 4.34 25.12 -24.52
CA ARG A 316 5.37 25.92 -23.84
C ARG A 316 5.18 25.90 -22.31
N ALA A 317 3.95 26.11 -21.85
CA ALA A 317 3.63 26.09 -20.43
C ALA A 317 3.83 24.69 -19.81
N ALA A 318 3.49 23.62 -20.53
CA ALA A 318 3.70 22.24 -20.10
C ALA A 318 5.19 21.90 -19.95
N LEU A 319 6.02 22.24 -20.94
CA LEU A 319 7.47 22.04 -20.88
C LEU A 319 8.08 22.79 -19.70
N THR A 320 7.69 24.05 -19.50
CA THR A 320 8.16 24.85 -18.36
C THR A 320 7.72 24.29 -17.01
N ALA A 321 6.47 23.81 -16.89
CA ALA A 321 5.97 23.18 -15.68
C ALA A 321 6.71 21.87 -15.36
N CYS A 322 6.89 21.01 -16.37
CA CYS A 322 7.67 19.77 -16.25
C CYS A 322 9.12 20.07 -15.86
N LEU A 323 9.77 21.06 -16.49
CA LEU A 323 11.16 21.42 -16.19
C LEU A 323 11.29 21.93 -14.77
N ARG A 324 10.35 22.77 -14.30
CA ARG A 324 10.34 23.27 -12.93
C ARG A 324 10.28 22.14 -11.93
N LEU A 325 9.32 21.23 -12.07
CA LEU A 325 9.17 20.15 -11.10
C LEU A 325 10.30 19.12 -11.20
N ALA A 326 10.76 18.79 -12.42
CA ALA A 326 11.94 17.95 -12.62
C ALA A 326 13.20 18.56 -11.97
N THR A 327 13.36 19.89 -12.02
CA THR A 327 14.45 20.61 -11.36
C THR A 327 14.34 20.49 -9.84
N THR A 328 13.17 20.74 -9.26
CA THR A 328 12.92 20.60 -7.82
C THR A 328 13.19 19.19 -7.32
N CYS A 329 12.75 18.17 -8.07
CA CYS A 329 12.89 16.76 -7.71
C CYS A 329 14.22 16.13 -8.17
N GLY A 330 15.12 16.89 -8.81
CA GLY A 330 16.44 16.40 -9.26
C GLY A 330 16.36 15.29 -10.33
N ARG A 331 15.41 15.40 -11.26
CA ARG A 331 15.16 14.42 -12.33
C ARG A 331 16.01 14.74 -13.55
N TRP A 332 17.32 14.58 -13.41
CA TRP A 332 18.32 15.12 -14.34
C TRP A 332 18.14 14.68 -15.80
N ARG A 333 17.80 13.41 -16.05
CA ARG A 333 17.54 12.93 -17.42
C ARG A 333 16.29 13.57 -18.04
N VAL A 334 15.25 13.81 -17.23
CA VAL A 334 14.02 14.51 -17.68
C VAL A 334 14.33 15.97 -17.97
N MET A 335 15.11 16.64 -17.11
CA MET A 335 15.59 18.01 -17.35
C MET A 335 16.36 18.10 -18.67
N ARG A 336 17.31 17.18 -18.91
CA ARG A 336 18.09 17.12 -20.14
C ARG A 336 17.21 16.92 -21.38
N TRP A 337 16.31 15.93 -21.34
CA TRP A 337 15.36 15.69 -22.43
C TRP A 337 14.49 16.93 -22.73
N LEU A 338 14.00 17.61 -21.69
CA LEU A 338 13.20 18.83 -21.85
C LEU A 338 14.02 19.97 -22.48
N VAL A 339 15.27 20.17 -22.06
CA VAL A 339 16.08 21.30 -22.51
C VAL A 339 16.70 21.05 -23.89
N GLU A 340 17.34 19.89 -24.06
CA GLU A 340 18.11 19.55 -25.27
C GLU A 340 17.19 18.96 -26.36
N ASP A 341 16.37 17.96 -26.03
CA ASP A 341 15.61 17.22 -27.05
C ASP A 341 14.27 17.89 -27.43
N GLN A 342 13.67 18.66 -26.53
CA GLN A 342 12.47 19.46 -26.83
C GLN A 342 12.78 20.90 -27.27
N GLU A 343 14.06 21.27 -27.36
CA GLU A 343 14.56 22.59 -27.79
C GLU A 343 13.84 23.74 -27.08
N MET A 344 13.75 23.68 -25.75
CA MET A 344 13.09 24.72 -24.96
C MET A 344 13.75 26.09 -25.17
N ALA A 345 12.95 27.15 -25.21
CA ALA A 345 13.45 28.51 -25.35
C ALA A 345 14.40 28.86 -24.19
N THR A 346 15.58 29.40 -24.50
CA THR A 346 16.62 29.70 -23.50
C THR A 346 16.13 30.60 -22.36
N GLU A 347 15.20 31.50 -22.64
CA GLU A 347 14.57 32.37 -21.63
C GLU A 347 13.77 31.57 -20.59
N ASP A 348 13.01 30.56 -21.03
CA ASP A 348 12.22 29.71 -20.12
C ASP A 348 13.13 28.81 -19.29
N VAL A 349 14.18 28.26 -19.90
CA VAL A 349 15.18 27.43 -19.22
C VAL A 349 15.88 28.21 -18.12
N ARG A 350 16.35 29.43 -18.43
CA ARG A 350 16.97 30.33 -17.44
C ARG A 350 16.00 30.70 -16.33
N ALA A 351 14.77 31.08 -16.67
CA ALA A 351 13.76 31.44 -15.67
C ALA A 351 13.49 30.31 -14.66
N VAL A 352 13.61 29.04 -15.07
CA VAL A 352 13.47 27.89 -14.16
C VAL A 352 14.75 27.63 -13.36
N PHE A 353 15.93 27.64 -13.99
CA PHE A 353 17.19 27.32 -13.31
C PHE A 353 17.67 28.42 -12.36
N ASP A 354 17.39 29.70 -12.68
CA ASP A 354 17.74 30.84 -11.83
C ASP A 354 16.97 30.86 -10.50
N ALA A 355 15.90 30.07 -10.37
CA ALA A 355 15.14 29.95 -9.13
C ALA A 355 15.92 29.25 -8.00
N ASN A 356 17.06 28.60 -8.29
CA ASN A 356 17.93 27.92 -7.31
C ASN A 356 17.21 26.89 -6.41
N VAL A 357 16.14 26.26 -6.93
CA VAL A 357 15.38 25.21 -6.22
C VAL A 357 15.84 23.79 -6.58
N CYS A 358 16.96 23.66 -7.31
CA CYS A 358 17.33 22.38 -7.88
C CYS A 358 17.71 21.34 -6.81
N GLY A 359 17.01 20.21 -6.81
CA GLY A 359 17.23 19.12 -5.87
C GLY A 359 16.57 19.32 -4.49
N HIS A 360 15.75 20.34 -4.29
CA HIS A 360 15.06 20.57 -3.02
C HIS A 360 14.35 19.31 -2.49
N ASP A 361 13.64 18.59 -3.36
CA ASP A 361 12.91 17.37 -3.02
C ASP A 361 13.62 16.08 -3.50
N ALA A 362 14.83 16.20 -4.03
CA ALA A 362 15.54 15.08 -4.62
C ALA A 362 16.17 14.14 -3.56
N ASP A 363 16.20 12.85 -3.90
CA ASP A 363 17.03 11.86 -3.21
C ASP A 363 18.49 12.01 -3.67
N THR A 364 19.39 12.33 -2.74
CA THR A 364 20.82 12.49 -3.03
C THR A 364 21.49 11.21 -3.50
N THR A 365 20.95 10.03 -3.15
CA THR A 365 21.52 8.74 -3.57
C THR A 365 21.34 8.50 -5.07
N ALA A 366 20.36 9.14 -5.70
CA ALA A 366 20.10 9.02 -7.14
C ALA A 366 21.29 9.56 -7.97
N LEU A 367 22.05 10.53 -7.48
CA LEU A 367 23.22 11.10 -8.17
C LEU A 367 24.28 10.06 -8.55
N ARG A 368 24.35 8.93 -7.82
CA ARG A 368 25.31 7.84 -8.08
C ARG A 368 24.98 7.05 -9.35
N GLN A 369 23.77 7.21 -9.89
CA GLN A 369 23.25 6.41 -10.99
C GLN A 369 23.36 7.10 -12.36
N TYR A 370 23.87 8.33 -12.38
CA TYR A 370 24.03 9.13 -13.59
C TYR A 370 25.48 9.12 -14.07
N ASP A 371 25.62 9.23 -15.38
CA ASP A 371 26.89 9.25 -16.10
C ASP A 371 27.58 10.62 -16.05
N VAL A 372 28.79 10.66 -16.62
CA VAL A 372 29.61 11.88 -16.74
C VAL A 372 28.98 12.90 -17.70
N ASP A 373 28.17 12.46 -18.67
CA ASP A 373 27.52 13.36 -19.63
C ASP A 373 26.55 14.32 -18.91
N MET A 374 25.94 13.85 -17.83
CA MET A 374 25.10 14.71 -16.99
C MET A 374 25.89 15.84 -16.30
N VAL A 375 27.20 15.66 -16.07
CA VAL A 375 28.07 16.74 -15.55
C VAL A 375 28.19 17.87 -16.57
N ALA A 376 28.39 17.52 -17.85
CA ALA A 376 28.48 18.51 -18.92
C ALA A 376 27.16 19.29 -19.06
N PHE A 377 26.01 18.62 -18.94
CA PHE A 377 24.70 19.26 -18.91
C PHE A 377 24.59 20.30 -17.79
N LEU A 378 24.92 19.92 -16.54
CA LEU A 378 24.88 20.83 -15.39
C LEU A 378 25.79 22.06 -15.52
N GLN A 379 26.94 21.89 -16.18
CA GLN A 379 27.91 22.96 -16.42
C GLN A 379 27.46 23.89 -17.54
N SER A 380 26.95 23.33 -18.65
CA SER A 380 26.53 24.11 -19.83
C SER A 380 25.35 25.04 -19.54
N HIS A 381 24.49 24.68 -18.59
CA HIS A 381 23.32 25.44 -18.20
C HIS A 381 23.45 26.19 -16.86
N ASP A 382 24.64 26.16 -16.24
CA ASP A 382 24.93 26.80 -14.95
C ASP A 382 23.88 26.53 -13.86
N ILE A 383 23.44 25.27 -13.73
CA ILE A 383 22.30 24.92 -12.86
C ILE A 383 22.68 25.02 -11.38
N GLY A 384 22.17 26.02 -10.66
CA GLY A 384 22.37 26.20 -9.23
C GLY A 384 21.64 25.13 -8.40
N LEU A 385 22.32 24.54 -7.42
CA LEU A 385 21.74 23.55 -6.50
C LEU A 385 21.14 24.26 -5.28
N ASP A 386 20.00 23.78 -4.79
CA ASP A 386 19.41 24.24 -3.54
C ASP A 386 20.39 24.03 -2.38
N ARG A 387 20.52 25.02 -1.49
CA ARG A 387 21.47 24.99 -0.38
C ARG A 387 21.28 23.79 0.55
N THR A 388 20.03 23.42 0.84
CA THR A 388 19.71 22.24 1.66
C THR A 388 20.08 20.96 0.94
N TYR A 389 19.90 20.90 -0.38
CA TYR A 389 20.37 19.80 -1.21
C TYR A 389 21.90 19.69 -1.21
N MET A 390 22.62 20.80 -1.42
CA MET A 390 24.08 20.85 -1.33
C MET A 390 24.61 20.31 -0.01
N LEU A 391 24.02 20.74 1.11
CA LEU A 391 24.37 20.22 2.45
C LEU A 391 24.12 18.72 2.55
N ARG A 392 22.97 18.21 2.07
CA ARG A 392 22.68 16.76 2.06
C ARG A 392 23.71 15.96 1.25
N VAL A 393 24.10 16.46 0.07
CA VAL A 393 25.09 15.81 -0.80
C VAL A 393 26.44 15.72 -0.09
N VAL A 394 26.95 16.84 0.43
CA VAL A 394 28.25 16.87 1.12
C VAL A 394 28.20 16.06 2.43
N SER A 395 27.11 16.16 3.20
CA SER A 395 26.91 15.37 4.42
C SER A 395 26.90 13.87 4.17
N LEU A 396 26.29 13.40 3.07
CA LEU A 396 26.28 11.98 2.72
C LEU A 396 27.67 11.50 2.29
N PHE A 397 28.38 12.28 1.48
CA PHE A 397 29.78 12.01 1.11
C PHE A 397 30.69 11.91 2.34
N LEU A 398 30.48 12.81 3.31
CA LEU A 398 31.15 12.82 4.60
C LEU A 398 30.97 11.52 5.39
N LEU A 399 29.73 11.00 5.39
CA LEU A 399 29.40 9.76 6.07
C LEU A 399 30.06 8.56 5.39
N ASP A 400 30.05 8.50 4.06
CA ASP A 400 30.68 7.42 3.28
C ASP A 400 32.19 7.37 3.58
N THR A 401 32.88 8.50 3.43
CA THR A 401 34.35 8.59 3.61
C THR A 401 34.80 8.33 5.05
N THR A 402 34.02 8.78 6.04
CA THR A 402 34.33 8.53 7.45
C THR A 402 34.13 7.06 7.83
N ALA A 403 33.14 6.38 7.24
CA ALA A 403 32.87 4.97 7.51
C ALA A 403 34.02 4.07 7.03
N ASP A 404 34.64 4.42 5.91
CA ASP A 404 35.73 3.65 5.30
C ASP A 404 37.10 3.90 5.95
N GLY A 405 37.17 4.81 6.93
CA GLY A 405 38.43 5.23 7.56
C GLY A 405 39.38 5.95 6.60
N THR A 406 38.91 6.25 5.38
CA THR A 406 39.64 7.09 4.42
C THR A 406 39.66 8.51 4.94
N GLU A 407 40.85 9.06 5.09
CA GLU A 407 40.97 10.47 5.42
C GLU A 407 40.40 11.28 4.25
N TRP A 408 39.25 11.93 4.46
CA TRP A 408 38.69 12.90 3.53
C TRP A 408 39.62 14.13 3.50
N THR A 409 40.75 13.96 2.84
CA THR A 409 41.71 15.03 2.62
C THR A 409 41.20 15.91 1.48
N THR A 410 41.57 17.19 1.56
CA THR A 410 41.34 18.20 0.51
C THR A 410 41.84 17.75 -0.86
N THR A 411 42.80 16.81 -0.91
CA THR A 411 43.30 16.19 -2.14
C THR A 411 42.21 15.45 -2.92
N THR A 412 41.25 14.82 -2.24
CA THR A 412 40.17 14.07 -2.91
C THR A 412 39.17 14.99 -3.59
N LEU A 413 38.87 16.16 -3.00
CA LEU A 413 37.99 17.18 -3.61
C LEU A 413 38.69 17.97 -4.73
N ARG A 414 40.03 18.05 -4.68
CA ARG A 414 40.84 18.81 -5.65
C ARG A 414 41.37 17.94 -6.80
N SER A 415 40.96 16.67 -6.87
CA SER A 415 41.23 15.85 -8.05
C SER A 415 40.58 16.52 -9.27
N THR A 416 41.37 16.77 -10.32
CA THR A 416 40.95 17.49 -11.52
C THR A 416 40.02 16.67 -12.43
N GLU A 417 39.89 15.37 -12.20
CA GLU A 417 39.03 14.49 -13.01
C GLU A 417 37.85 13.97 -12.16
N PRO A 418 36.63 14.52 -12.33
CA PRO A 418 35.44 13.95 -11.73
C PRO A 418 35.07 12.66 -12.45
N LEU A 419 35.24 11.53 -11.77
CA LEU A 419 34.94 10.20 -12.33
C LEU A 419 33.42 9.89 -12.37
N SER A 420 32.56 10.71 -11.76
CA SER A 420 31.09 10.49 -11.71
C SER A 420 30.30 11.77 -11.44
N LEU A 421 28.99 11.78 -11.77
CA LEU A 421 28.07 12.88 -11.41
C LEU A 421 28.05 13.13 -9.90
N TRP A 422 28.06 12.07 -9.10
CA TRP A 422 28.14 12.15 -7.64
C TRP A 422 29.32 13.00 -7.18
N MET A 423 30.53 12.72 -7.70
CA MET A 423 31.72 13.47 -7.29
C MET A 423 31.69 14.92 -7.78
N ALA A 424 31.23 15.15 -9.01
CA ALA A 424 31.05 16.50 -9.54
C ALA A 424 30.07 17.32 -8.70
N ALA A 425 28.96 16.71 -8.29
CA ALA A 425 27.95 17.34 -7.42
C ALA A 425 28.52 17.64 -6.02
N VAL A 426 29.32 16.74 -5.44
CA VAL A 426 30.00 16.97 -4.14
C VAL A 426 30.96 18.14 -4.24
N VAL A 427 31.86 18.16 -5.23
CA VAL A 427 32.83 19.26 -5.42
C VAL A 427 32.12 20.58 -5.65
N ARG A 428 31.14 20.62 -6.56
CA ARG A 428 30.36 21.83 -6.84
C ARG A 428 29.61 22.34 -5.62
N SER A 429 28.95 21.43 -4.88
CA SER A 429 28.22 21.77 -3.65
C SER A 429 29.17 22.33 -2.60
N PHE A 430 30.34 21.72 -2.44
CA PHE A 430 31.34 22.16 -1.47
C PHE A 430 31.88 23.55 -1.82
N ASP A 431 32.25 23.79 -3.08
CA ASP A 431 32.74 25.09 -3.55
C ASP A 431 31.69 26.20 -3.41
N ALA A 432 30.43 25.90 -3.74
CA ALA A 432 29.31 26.84 -3.59
C ALA A 432 29.04 27.16 -2.12
N LEU A 433 28.94 26.15 -1.25
CA LEU A 433 28.77 26.35 0.19
C LEU A 433 29.94 27.12 0.81
N SER A 434 31.17 26.85 0.36
CA SER A 434 32.36 27.57 0.83
C SER A 434 32.26 29.05 0.47
N LYS A 435 31.87 29.41 -0.76
CA LYS A 435 31.66 30.80 -1.17
C LYS A 435 30.58 31.51 -0.35
N ASP A 436 29.49 30.81 -0.02
CA ASP A 436 28.38 31.36 0.77
C ASP A 436 28.76 31.60 2.25
N ASP A 437 29.59 30.73 2.84
CA ASP A 437 29.87 30.68 4.29
C ASP A 437 31.28 31.23 4.66
N ASP A 438 31.64 32.39 4.12
CA ASP A 438 32.91 33.09 4.37
C ASP A 438 34.19 32.35 3.91
N GLY A 439 34.07 31.42 2.97
CA GLY A 439 35.19 30.84 2.20
C GLY A 439 35.99 29.73 2.89
N SER A 440 35.54 29.22 4.03
CA SER A 440 36.28 28.21 4.81
C SER A 440 35.68 26.82 4.68
N ASP A 441 36.49 25.87 4.20
CA ASP A 441 36.20 24.43 4.18
C ASP A 441 35.72 23.93 5.54
N ALA A 442 36.29 24.44 6.63
CA ALA A 442 35.90 24.06 7.99
C ALA A 442 34.46 24.52 8.29
N THR A 443 34.03 25.69 7.81
CA THR A 443 32.66 26.16 8.01
C THR A 443 31.65 25.23 7.33
N VAL A 444 31.94 24.80 6.09
CA VAL A 444 31.09 23.86 5.34
C VAL A 444 30.93 22.53 6.09
N VAL A 445 32.03 21.95 6.58
CA VAL A 445 31.97 20.69 7.35
C VAL A 445 31.19 20.86 8.66
N GLY A 446 31.34 22.01 9.32
CA GLY A 446 30.55 22.36 10.50
C GLY A 446 29.05 22.43 10.21
N ARG A 447 28.65 23.09 9.12
CA ARG A 447 27.26 23.15 8.66
C ARG A 447 26.71 21.78 8.25
N CYS A 448 27.53 20.94 7.62
CA CYS A 448 27.17 19.55 7.29
C CYS A 448 26.94 18.71 8.56
N LEU A 449 27.78 18.89 9.60
CA LEU A 449 27.59 18.22 10.88
C LEU A 449 26.32 18.71 11.59
N GLN A 450 26.08 20.01 11.60
CA GLN A 450 24.83 20.61 12.10
C GLN A 450 23.62 19.98 11.39
N HIS A 451 23.64 19.93 10.06
CA HIS A 451 22.58 19.31 9.26
C HIS A 451 22.34 17.84 9.66
N LEU A 452 23.40 17.03 9.75
CA LEU A 452 23.31 15.61 10.15
C LEU A 452 22.74 15.40 11.55
N LEU A 453 22.99 16.31 12.50
CA LEU A 453 22.49 16.22 13.87
C LEU A 453 20.99 16.52 13.98
N LEU A 454 20.46 17.35 13.07
CA LEU A 454 19.07 17.80 13.06
C LEU A 454 18.13 16.87 12.29
N GLN A 455 18.66 16.00 11.44
CA GLN A 455 17.87 14.99 10.72
C GLN A 455 17.06 14.10 11.69
N GLU A 456 15.90 13.62 11.22
CA GLU A 456 15.08 12.67 11.97
C GLU A 456 15.79 11.32 12.10
N ARG A 457 16.28 10.79 10.96
CA ARG A 457 17.08 9.57 10.88
C ARG A 457 18.55 9.90 11.06
N ARG A 458 19.02 9.83 12.30
CA ARG A 458 20.39 10.20 12.66
C ARG A 458 21.41 9.11 12.30
N PRO A 459 22.61 9.49 11.84
CA PRO A 459 23.74 8.57 11.72
C PRO A 459 24.17 7.99 13.08
N ARG A 460 24.97 6.93 13.04
CA ARG A 460 25.56 6.34 14.26
C ARG A 460 26.47 7.35 14.95
N THR A 461 26.41 7.43 16.29
CA THR A 461 27.22 8.37 17.09
C THR A 461 28.72 8.26 16.82
N ALA A 462 29.23 7.07 16.48
CA ALA A 462 30.63 6.88 16.13
C ALA A 462 31.03 7.64 14.85
N LEU A 463 30.18 7.63 13.81
CA LEU A 463 30.41 8.39 12.58
C LEU A 463 30.38 9.90 12.85
N LEU A 464 29.39 10.37 13.64
CA LEU A 464 29.29 11.78 14.03
C LEU A 464 30.52 12.26 14.80
N ARG A 465 31.10 11.42 15.67
CA ARG A 465 32.38 11.73 16.33
C ARG A 465 33.52 11.84 15.34
N GLY A 466 33.62 10.91 14.38
CA GLY A 466 34.65 10.95 13.34
C GLY A 466 34.59 12.23 12.50
N ILE A 467 33.38 12.64 12.10
CA ILE A 467 33.15 13.89 11.36
C ILE A 467 33.51 15.09 12.23
N TYR A 468 33.06 15.13 13.48
CA TYR A 468 33.35 16.21 14.41
C TYR A 468 34.85 16.36 14.70
N SER A 469 35.56 15.26 14.96
CA SER A 469 37.03 15.29 15.13
C SER A 469 37.75 15.76 13.88
N THR A 470 37.23 15.45 12.69
CA THR A 470 37.78 15.96 11.43
C THR A 470 37.54 17.46 11.29
N TRP A 471 36.32 17.93 11.55
CA TRP A 471 36.00 19.35 11.57
C TRP A 471 36.92 20.12 12.53
N GLN A 472 37.16 19.60 13.73
CA GLN A 472 38.06 20.21 14.71
C GLN A 472 39.49 20.37 14.20
N ARG A 473 40.04 19.35 13.53
CA ARG A 473 41.39 19.43 12.94
C ARG A 473 41.49 20.48 11.83
N MET A 474 40.39 20.74 11.11
CA MET A 474 40.33 21.76 10.06
C MET A 474 40.26 23.18 10.63
N VAL A 475 39.69 23.37 11.82
CA VAL A 475 39.64 24.68 12.48
C VAL A 475 41.03 24.99 13.05
N HIS A 476 41.85 25.67 12.24
CA HIS A 476 43.16 26.19 12.67
C HIS A 476 43.04 27.09 13.91
N ASN A 477 44.15 27.31 14.63
CA ASN A 477 44.23 28.20 15.81
C ASN A 477 43.99 29.70 15.50
N ALA A 478 43.53 30.04 14.29
CA ALA A 478 43.15 31.40 13.95
C ALA A 478 41.90 31.81 14.77
N PRO A 479 41.92 32.97 15.45
CA PRO A 479 40.80 33.42 16.29
C PRO A 479 39.45 33.45 15.56
N VAL A 480 39.45 33.80 14.27
CA VAL A 480 38.25 33.89 13.43
C VAL A 480 37.62 32.50 13.21
N ALA A 481 38.43 31.49 12.88
CA ALA A 481 37.94 30.13 12.65
C ALA A 481 37.38 29.51 13.94
N GLN A 482 38.04 29.76 15.08
CA GLN A 482 37.55 29.33 16.40
C GLN A 482 36.25 30.04 16.80
N SER A 483 36.10 31.33 16.48
CA SER A 483 34.86 32.06 16.71
C SER A 483 33.70 31.46 15.90
N LYS A 484 33.92 31.20 14.60
CA LYS A 484 32.89 30.63 13.72
C LYS A 484 32.50 29.20 14.12
N LYS A 485 33.48 28.40 14.58
CA LYS A 485 33.21 27.08 15.16
C LYS A 485 32.27 27.17 16.35
N ARG A 486 32.55 28.05 17.32
CA ARG A 486 31.70 28.25 18.51
C ARG A 486 30.30 28.69 18.13
N GLU A 487 30.18 29.62 17.18
CA GLU A 487 28.88 30.05 16.63
C GLU A 487 28.05 28.85 16.13
N ILE A 488 28.64 27.98 15.30
CA ILE A 488 27.95 26.79 14.79
C ILE A 488 27.62 25.80 15.92
N GLU A 489 28.52 25.59 16.88
CA GLU A 489 28.27 24.72 18.04
C GLU A 489 27.10 25.25 18.89
N ASP A 490 27.04 26.55 19.12
CA ASP A 490 25.97 27.22 19.86
C ASP A 490 24.63 27.09 19.11
N GLU A 491 24.62 27.27 17.79
CA GLU A 491 23.43 27.04 16.97
C GLU A 491 22.95 25.59 17.01
N ILE A 492 23.88 24.61 16.94
CA ILE A 492 23.55 23.18 17.05
C ILE A 492 22.86 22.90 18.39
N VAL A 493 23.39 23.46 19.49
CA VAL A 493 22.80 23.31 20.82
C VAL A 493 21.42 23.97 20.89
N ALA A 494 21.28 25.18 20.34
CA ALA A 494 20.00 25.91 20.33
C ALA A 494 18.90 25.19 19.54
N GLN A 495 19.26 24.56 18.41
CA GLN A 495 18.32 23.82 17.56
C GLN A 495 18.00 22.39 18.09
N ALA A 496 18.65 21.97 19.18
CA ALA A 496 18.41 20.68 19.81
C ALA A 496 17.13 20.68 20.68
N ILE A 497 15.97 20.54 20.04
CA ILE A 497 14.65 20.65 20.71
C ILE A 497 14.39 19.49 21.70
N THR A 498 14.97 18.30 21.47
CA THR A 498 14.68 17.12 22.30
C THR A 498 15.79 16.81 23.32
N PRO A 499 15.46 16.38 24.57
CA PRO A 499 16.48 16.03 25.57
C PRO A 499 17.47 14.97 25.10
N LYS A 500 17.00 14.00 24.29
CA LYS A 500 17.85 12.98 23.67
C LYS A 500 18.85 13.58 22.67
N ARG A 501 18.46 14.59 21.88
CA ARG A 501 19.37 15.32 20.98
C ARG A 501 20.40 16.12 21.78
N GLN A 502 19.96 16.85 22.79
CA GLN A 502 20.84 17.62 23.68
C GLN A 502 21.91 16.72 24.32
N LYS A 503 21.54 15.56 24.87
CA LYS A 503 22.51 14.62 25.48
C LYS A 503 23.59 14.16 24.51
N ILE A 504 23.23 13.89 23.24
CA ILE A 504 24.19 13.47 22.21
C ILE A 504 25.09 14.63 21.82
N ILE A 505 24.52 15.82 21.59
CA ILE A 505 25.27 17.03 21.24
C ILE A 505 26.26 17.37 22.35
N HIS A 506 25.80 17.43 23.61
CA HIS A 506 26.69 17.63 24.75
C HIS A 506 27.76 16.54 24.85
N GLY A 507 27.42 15.27 24.57
CA GLY A 507 28.40 14.19 24.54
C GLY A 507 29.44 14.31 23.43
N LEU A 508 29.07 14.86 22.26
CA LEU A 508 30.01 15.16 21.17
C LEU A 508 30.91 16.34 21.53
N LEU A 509 30.34 17.42 22.07
CA LEU A 509 31.07 18.64 22.44
C LEU A 509 31.99 18.43 23.66
N ALA A 510 31.53 17.72 24.69
CA ALA A 510 32.29 17.49 25.92
C ALA A 510 33.46 16.51 25.76
N GLY A 511 33.49 15.70 24.69
CA GLY A 511 34.65 14.84 24.39
C GLY A 511 35.97 15.62 24.23
N GLN A 512 35.91 16.93 24.01
CA GLN A 512 37.04 17.86 23.91
C GLN A 512 37.94 17.85 25.16
N SER A 513 37.36 17.89 26.36
CA SER A 513 38.11 18.15 27.60
C SER A 513 38.93 16.96 28.11
N SER A 514 38.66 15.75 27.62
CA SER A 514 39.41 14.54 28.02
C SER A 514 40.65 14.25 27.16
N ILE A 515 40.75 14.86 25.98
CA ILE A 515 41.88 14.66 25.05
C ILE A 515 42.95 15.73 25.30
N GLU A 516 42.55 16.98 25.60
CA GLU A 516 43.49 18.07 25.94
C GLU A 516 44.13 17.92 27.33
N SER A 517 43.59 17.07 28.23
CA SER A 517 44.22 16.82 29.54
C SER A 517 45.28 15.71 29.55
N ASN A 518 45.45 15.01 28.42
CA ASN A 518 46.37 13.87 28.27
C ASN A 518 47.46 14.10 27.18
N ALA A 519 47.48 15.29 26.58
CA ALA A 519 48.56 15.80 25.73
C ALA A 519 49.26 16.94 26.46
#